data_AF-A0A0B0ELN4-F1
#
_entry.id   AF-A0A0B0ELN4-F1
#
_cell.length_a   1.000
_cell.length_b   1.000
_cell.length_c   1.000
_cell.angle_alpha   90.00
_cell.angle_beta   90.00
_cell.angle_gamma   90.00
#
_symmetry.space_group_name_H-M   'P 1'
#
loop_
_entity.id
_entity.type
_entity.pdbx_description
1 polymer ?
#
loop_
_entity_poly.entity_id
_entity_poly.type
_entity_poly.pdbx_seq_one_letter_code
_entity_poly.pdbx_strand_id
1 'polypeptide(L)' 'MKQILALLITLVLFGCATAYKMNKVELGMTKSEVIQAIGNPINVSAQGKSEYLNYKLYETSDDAWDEKTTPY' A
#
# COMPACT_ATOMS: atom_id res chain seq x y z
N MET A 1 -10.15 -36.19 -6.94
CA MET A 1 -9.54 -35.34 -8.00
C MET A 1 -10.28 -34.02 -8.22
N LYS A 2 -11.58 -34.02 -8.56
CA LYS A 2 -12.39 -32.78 -8.73
C LYS A 2 -12.33 -31.80 -7.54
N GLN A 3 -12.39 -32.31 -6.30
CA GLN A 3 -12.37 -31.48 -5.09
C GLN A 3 -11.01 -30.80 -4.84
N ILE A 4 -9.91 -31.46 -5.22
CA ILE A 4 -8.56 -30.91 -5.09
C ILE A 4 -8.36 -29.78 -6.10
N LEU A 5 -8.87 -29.95 -7.33
CA LEU A 5 -8.83 -28.91 -8.36
C LEU A 5 -9.65 -27.68 -7.96
N ALA A 6 -10.83 -27.88 -7.36
CA ALA A 6 -11.64 -26.79 -6.85
C ALA A 6 -10.91 -26.01 -5.73
N LEU A 7 -10.25 -26.72 -4.82
CA LEU A 7 -9.49 -26.10 -3.72
C LEU A 7 -8.29 -25.26 -4.24
N LEU A 8 -7.58 -25.78 -5.24
CA LEU A 8 -6.47 -25.06 -5.91
C LEU A 8 -6.95 -23.77 -6.59
N ILE A 9 -8.09 -23.82 -7.28
CA ILE A 9 -8.67 -22.64 -7.93
C ILE A 9 -9.06 -21.59 -6.89
N THR A 10 -9.68 -21.99 -5.77
CA THR A 10 -10.03 -21.04 -4.70
C THR A 10 -8.79 -20.38 -4.10
N LEU A 11 -7.70 -21.14 -3.90
CA LEU A 11 -6.46 -20.60 -3.32
C LEU A 11 -5.83 -19.50 -4.19
N VAL A 12 -5.86 -19.67 -5.52
CA VAL A 12 -5.33 -18.68 -6.48
C VAL A 12 -6.16 -17.38 -6.48
N LEU A 13 -7.46 -17.47 -6.21
CA LEU A 13 -8.35 -16.30 -6.19
C LEU A 13 -8.22 -15.44 -4.92
N PHE A 14 -7.71 -15.99 -3.81
CA PHE A 14 -7.49 -15.22 -2.56
C PHE A 14 -6.14 -14.48 -2.52
N GLY A 15 -5.31 -14.56 -3.55
CA GLY A 15 -3.98 -13.95 -3.61
C GLY A 15 -3.94 -12.45 -3.95
N CYS A 16 -5.06 -11.71 -3.87
CA CYS A 16 -5.06 -10.30 -4.21
C CYS A 16 -4.43 -9.46 -3.09
N ALA A 17 -3.11 -9.28 -3.14
CA ALA A 17 -2.39 -8.32 -2.30
C ALA A 17 -2.72 -6.90 -2.80
N THR A 18 -3.72 -6.25 -2.18
CA THR A 18 -4.10 -4.88 -2.49
C THR A 18 -3.54 -3.91 -1.47
N ALA A 19 -3.02 -2.76 -1.93
CA ALA A 19 -2.58 -1.66 -1.08
C ALA A 19 -3.80 -0.90 -0.51
N TYR A 20 -4.55 -1.54 0.39
CA TYR A 20 -5.85 -1.07 0.91
C TYR A 20 -5.86 0.38 1.41
N LYS A 21 -4.76 0.84 2.02
CA LYS A 21 -4.63 2.24 2.48
C LYS A 21 -4.56 3.22 1.32
N MET A 22 -3.81 2.91 0.26
CA MET A 22 -3.65 3.81 -0.89
C MET A 22 -4.98 4.05 -1.62
N ASN A 23 -5.85 3.04 -1.65
CA ASN A 23 -7.19 3.15 -2.23
C ASN A 23 -8.11 4.14 -1.49
N LYS A 24 -7.70 4.65 -0.32
CA LYS A 24 -8.44 5.68 0.44
C LYS A 24 -8.06 7.09 0.04
N VAL A 25 -7.04 7.28 -0.78
CA VAL A 25 -6.56 8.61 -1.19
C VAL A 25 -7.20 8.98 -2.52
N GLU A 26 -7.83 10.15 -2.56
CA GLU A 26 -8.49 10.68 -3.75
C GLU A 26 -8.02 12.10 -4.04
N LEU A 27 -8.16 12.53 -5.31
CA LEU A 27 -7.81 13.89 -5.71
C LEU A 27 -8.72 14.89 -5.01
N GLY A 28 -8.13 16.00 -4.55
CA GLY A 28 -8.84 17.04 -3.80
C GLY A 28 -8.78 16.89 -2.28
N MET A 29 -8.27 15.76 -1.77
CA MET A 29 -7.98 15.64 -0.33
C MET A 29 -6.93 16.66 0.12
N THR A 30 -7.16 17.23 1.29
CA THR A 30 -6.19 18.05 2.00
C THR A 30 -5.08 17.18 2.58
N LYS A 31 -3.93 17.81 2.89
CA LYS A 31 -2.81 17.15 3.58
C LYS A 31 -3.24 16.39 4.84
N SER A 32 -4.12 17.01 5.65
CA SER A 32 -4.58 16.39 6.90
C SER A 32 -5.42 15.15 6.64
N GLU A 33 -6.31 15.20 5.65
CA GLU A 33 -7.14 14.05 5.28
C GLU A 33 -6.30 12.89 4.77
N VAL A 34 -5.28 13.16 3.96
CA VAL A 34 -4.33 12.12 3.51
C VAL A 34 -3.61 11.49 4.70
N ILE A 35 -3.06 12.30 5.62
CA ILE A 35 -2.37 11.78 6.81
C ILE A 35 -3.31 10.95 7.69
N GLN A 36 -4.57 11.37 7.84
CA GLN A 36 -5.57 10.59 8.58
C GLN A 36 -5.94 9.28 7.87
N ALA A 37 -6.00 9.28 6.54
CA ALA A 37 -6.38 8.12 5.75
C ALA A 37 -5.30 7.02 5.70
N ILE A 38 -4.03 7.41 5.56
CA ILE A 38 -2.93 6.46 5.28
C ILE A 38 -1.80 6.46 6.32
N GLY A 39 -1.81 7.41 7.25
CA GLY A 39 -0.81 7.56 8.32
C GLY A 39 0.24 8.63 8.02
N ASN A 40 1.28 8.68 8.85
CA ASN A 40 2.36 9.65 8.67
C ASN A 40 3.29 9.25 7.51
N PRO A 41 3.76 10.21 6.69
CA PRO A 41 4.74 9.94 5.66
C PRO A 41 6.11 9.65 6.27
N ILE A 42 6.96 8.97 5.49
CA ILE A 42 8.35 8.70 5.89
C ILE A 42 9.15 9.99 5.86
N ASN A 43 8.90 10.82 4.84
CA ASN A 43 9.45 12.17 4.78
C ASN A 43 8.51 13.09 4.00
N VAL A 44 8.72 14.37 4.19
CA VAL A 44 8.03 15.43 3.46
C VAL A 44 9.09 16.24 2.73
N SER A 45 8.91 16.40 1.42
CA SER A 45 9.77 17.25 0.60
C SER A 45 8.95 18.40 0.03
N ALA A 46 9.61 19.54 -0.20
CA ALA A 46 8.98 20.70 -0.83
C ALA A 46 9.77 21.06 -2.08
N GLN A 47 9.06 21.28 -3.20
CA GLN A 47 9.66 21.73 -4.44
C GLN A 47 8.80 22.83 -5.05
N GLY A 48 9.38 24.04 -5.16
CA GLY A 48 8.67 25.21 -5.66
C GLY A 48 7.48 25.59 -4.78
N LYS A 49 6.26 25.46 -5.32
CA LYS A 49 5.00 25.74 -4.62
C LYS A 49 4.25 24.49 -4.18
N SER A 50 4.87 23.32 -4.31
CA SER A 50 4.26 22.03 -4.02
C SER A 50 4.98 21.32 -2.87
N GLU A 51 4.19 20.69 -2.00
CA GLU A 51 4.67 19.80 -0.94
C GLU A 51 4.32 18.36 -1.32
N TYR A 52 5.27 17.44 -1.09
CA TYR A 52 5.16 16.03 -1.41
C TYR A 52 5.26 15.22 -0.11
N LEU A 53 4.25 14.41 0.16
CA LEU A 53 4.25 13.46 1.26
C LEU A 53 4.73 12.12 0.71
N ASN A 54 5.95 11.71 1.06
CA ASN A 54 6.55 10.50 0.50
C ASN A 54 6.24 9.30 1.40
N TYR A 55 5.57 8.31 0.81
CA TYR A 55 5.25 7.04 1.44
C TYR A 55 5.97 5.91 0.71
N LYS A 56 6.32 4.86 1.46
CA LYS A 56 6.84 3.61 0.91
C LYS A 56 5.89 2.50 1.31
N LEU A 57 5.51 1.68 0.33
CA LEU A 57 4.71 0.50 0.58
C LEU A 57 5.63 -0.66 0.93
N TYR A 58 5.29 -1.36 2.00
CA TYR A 58 5.92 -2.61 2.41
C TYR A 58 4.86 -3.69 2.39
N GLU A 59 5.16 -4.86 1.84
CA GLU A 59 4.22 -5.99 1.76
C GLU A 59 3.97 -6.57 3.15
N THR A 60 5.04 -6.70 3.96
CA THR A 60 4.97 -7.20 5.32
C THR A 60 5.54 -6.21 6.33
N SER A 61 5.29 -6.46 7.62
CA SER A 61 5.91 -5.68 8.70
C SER A 61 7.41 -5.93 8.78
N ASP A 62 7.86 -7.16 8.52
CA ASP A 62 9.28 -7.50 8.54
C ASP A 62 10.04 -6.76 7.42
N ASP A 63 9.43 -6.63 6.23
CA ASP A 63 9.96 -5.81 5.14
C ASP A 63 10.06 -4.33 5.52
N ALA A 64 9.11 -3.84 6.32
CA ALA A 64 9.15 -2.47 6.83
C ALA A 64 10.29 -2.26 7.83
N TRP A 65 10.54 -3.23 8.71
CA TRP A 65 11.65 -3.21 9.66
C TRP A 65 13.00 -3.32 8.96
N ASP A 66 13.10 -4.16 7.94
CA ASP A 66 14.31 -4.36 7.14
C ASP A 66 14.52 -3.30 6.05
N GLU A 67 13.58 -2.37 5.91
CA GLU A 67 13.49 -1.38 4.83
C GLU A 67 13.54 -1.96 3.40
N LYS A 68 13.17 -3.22 3.24
CA LYS A 68 13.17 -3.92 1.96
C LYS A 68 11.87 -3.67 1.22
N THR A 69 11.98 -3.25 -0.03
CA THR A 69 10.83 -3.22 -0.95
C THR A 69 11.09 -4.22 -2.05
N THR A 70 10.20 -5.18 -2.22
CA THR A 70 10.18 -6.04 -3.39
C THR A 70 9.68 -5.21 -4.59
N PRO A 71 10.47 -5.08 -5.68
CA PRO A 71 9.89 -4.68 -6.95
C PRO A 71 8.96 -5.81 -7.39
N TYR A 72 7.69 -5.50 -7.53
CA TYR A 72 6.68 -6.38 -8.11
C TYR A 72 7.06 -6.82 -9.52
#